data_AF-A0A175YK74-F1
#
_entry.id   AF-A0A175YK74-F1
#
_cell.length_a   1.000
_cell.length_b   1.000
_cell.length_c   1.000
_cell.angle_alpha   90.00
_cell.angle_beta   90.00
_cell.angle_gamma   90.00
#
_symmetry.space_group_name_H-M   'P 1'
#
loop_
_entity.id
_entity.type
_entity.pdbx_description
1 polymer ?
#
loop_
_entity_poly.entity_id
_entity_poly.type
_entity_poly.pdbx_seq_one_letter_code
_entity_poly.pdbx_strand_id
1 'polypeptide(L)' 'MNNGWPNDIDNIATVLNNSGPAPPEHIRKDVLRRCRRYNYVWVGKIKGTRLESHEIEYIMGYPHDHTSI' A
#
# COMPACT_ATOMS: atom_id res chain seq x y z
N MET A 1 -19.44 4.95 1.48
CA MET A 1 -19.36 3.66 2.20
C MET A 1 -17.91 3.48 2.62
N ASN A 2 -17.65 3.43 3.93
CA ASN A 2 -16.31 3.12 4.43
C ASN A 2 -16.24 1.60 4.51
N ASN A 3 -15.51 0.99 3.57
CA ASN A 3 -15.51 -0.45 3.33
C ASN A 3 -14.79 -1.25 4.44
N GLY A 4 -14.62 -0.69 5.65
CA GLY A 4 -13.80 -1.26 6.73
C GLY A 4 -12.29 -1.15 6.50
N TRP A 5 -11.86 -0.53 5.39
CA TRP A 5 -10.45 -0.31 5.09
C TRP A 5 -9.98 0.98 5.76
N PRO A 6 -8.89 0.95 6.53
CA PRO A 6 -8.34 2.17 7.08
C PRO A 6 -7.79 3.04 5.93
N ASN A 7 -8.06 4.34 5.96
CA ASN A 7 -7.43 5.38 5.10
C ASN A 7 -5.92 5.54 5.42
N ASP A 8 -5.22 4.44 5.67
CA ASP A 8 -3.85 4.41 6.18
C ASP A 8 -2.82 4.82 5.12
N ILE A 9 -3.14 4.72 3.83
CA ILE A 9 -2.21 5.08 2.75
C ILE A 9 -1.96 6.59 2.73
N ASP A 10 -3.02 7.39 2.84
CA ASP A 10 -2.90 8.86 2.88
C ASP A 10 -2.14 9.32 4.13
N ASN A 11 -2.31 8.59 5.24
CA ASN A 11 -1.55 8.80 6.47
C ASN A 11 -0.06 8.46 6.29
N ILE A 12 0.28 7.34 5.66
CA ILE A 12 1.68 6.95 5.38
C ILE A 12 2.37 8.02 4.51
N ALA A 13 1.70 8.50 3.45
CA ALA A 13 2.24 9.53 2.59
C ALA A 13 2.49 10.84 3.36
N THR A 14 1.52 11.25 4.20
CA THR A 14 1.63 12.43 5.05
C THR A 14 2.79 12.32 6.04
N VAL A 15 2.91 11.19 6.74
CA VAL A 15 3.96 10.93 7.72
C VAL A 15 5.35 10.98 7.07
N LEU A 16 5.50 10.39 5.88
CA LEU A 16 6.78 10.40 5.16
C LEU A 16 7.14 11.78 4.62
N ASN A 17 6.17 12.55 4.10
CA ASN A 17 6.39 13.94 3.69
C ASN A 17 6.89 14.79 4.85
N ASN A 18 6.32 14.62 6.05
CA ASN A 18 6.68 15.39 7.23
C ASN A 18 8.00 14.96 7.87
N SER A 19 8.55 13.80 7.50
CA SER A 19 9.76 13.24 8.11
C SER A 19 11.07 13.63 7.39
N GLY A 20 10.98 14.32 6.25
CA GLY A 20 12.15 14.69 5.45
C GLY A 20 12.84 13.50 4.77
N PRO A 21 14.09 13.67 4.27
CA PRO A 21 14.77 12.67 3.44
C PRO A 21 15.14 11.38 4.19
N ALA A 22 15.21 11.41 5.52
CA ALA A 22 15.57 10.27 6.36
C ALA A 22 14.60 10.16 7.56
N PRO A 23 13.49 9.41 7.41
CA PRO A 23 12.52 9.30 8.48
C PRO A 23 13.10 8.61 9.72
N PRO A 24 12.68 9.02 10.93
CA PRO A 24 13.05 8.34 12.17
C PRO A 24 12.76 6.84 12.15
N GLU A 25 13.55 6.05 12.88
CA GLU A 25 13.45 4.57 12.85
C GLU A 25 12.06 4.05 13.19
N HIS A 26 11.40 4.65 14.19
CA HIS A 26 10.05 4.24 14.60
C HIS A 26 9.02 4.46 13.48
N ILE A 27 9.12 5.56 12.73
CA ILE A 27 8.29 5.83 11.55
C ILE A 27 8.55 4.80 10.46
N ARG A 28 9.82 4.52 10.16
CA ARG A 28 10.19 3.52 9.15
C ARG A 28 9.63 2.14 9.50
N LYS A 29 9.74 1.71 10.76
CA LYS A 29 9.20 0.43 11.24
C LYS A 29 7.69 0.38 11.13
N ASP A 30 6.99 1.46 11.49
CA ASP A 30 5.53 1.51 11.41
C ASP A 30 5.03 1.46 9.96
N VAL A 31 5.64 2.24 9.06
CA VAL A 31 5.32 2.22 7.63
C VAL A 31 5.55 0.82 7.05
N LEU A 32 6.71 0.20 7.31
CA LEU A 32 7.00 -1.15 6.82
C LEU A 32 6.02 -2.21 7.38
N ARG A 33 5.64 -2.09 8.65
CA ARG A 33 4.65 -2.97 9.28
C ARG A 33 3.30 -2.89 8.56
N ARG A 34 2.83 -1.67 8.25
CA ARG A 34 1.58 -1.45 7.51
C ARG A 34 1.67 -1.95 6.07
N CYS A 35 2.77 -1.66 5.35
CA CYS A 35 2.98 -2.14 3.99
C CYS A 35 2.92 -3.68 3.90
N ARG A 36 3.54 -4.39 4.84
CA ARG A 36 3.51 -5.86 4.89
C ARG A 36 2.13 -6.40 5.24
N ARG A 37 1.39 -5.72 6.12
CA ARG A 37 0.06 -6.16 6.53
C ARG A 37 -0.97 -6.09 5.40
N TYR A 38 -0.89 -5.04 4.59
CA TYR A 38 -1.89 -4.74 3.56
C TYR A 38 -1.38 -4.91 2.12
N ASN A 39 -0.17 -5.46 1.96
CA ASN A 39 0.50 -5.62 0.67
C ASN A 39 0.57 -4.31 -0.13
N TYR A 40 0.96 -3.21 0.53
CA TYR A 40 1.16 -1.95 -0.17
C TYR A 40 2.45 -2.01 -1.01
N VAL A 41 2.32 -1.58 -2.26
CA VAL A 41 3.41 -1.47 -3.22
C VAL A 41 3.70 0.00 -3.51
N TRP A 42 4.98 0.33 -3.71
CA TRP A 42 5.42 1.68 -4.03
C TRP A 42 5.25 1.92 -5.53
N VAL A 43 4.49 2.95 -5.90
CA VAL A 43 4.25 3.33 -7.30
C VAL A 43 4.83 4.70 -7.67
N GLY A 44 5.38 5.41 -6.68
CA GLY A 44 6.03 6.69 -6.90
C GLY A 44 6.63 7.24 -5.62
N LYS A 45 7.23 8.44 -5.71
CA LYS A 45 7.80 9.12 -4.54
C LYS A 45 6.70 9.35 -3.51
N ILE A 46 6.79 8.66 -2.37
CA ILE A 46 5.88 8.79 -1.22
C ILE A 46 4.44 8.30 -1.52
N LYS A 47 4.20 7.73 -2.71
CA LYS A 47 2.92 7.15 -3.10
C LYS A 47 2.96 5.62 -3.03
N GLY A 48 2.24 5.08 -2.07
CA GLY A 48 1.91 3.66 -2.00
C GLY A 48 0.52 3.40 -2.58
N THR A 49 0.29 2.21 -3.12
CA THR A 49 -1.03 1.73 -3.49
C THR A 49 -1.18 0.28 -3.10
N ARG A 50 -2.41 -0.22 -3.16
CA ARG A 50 -2.72 -1.65 -3.07
C ARG A 50 -2.61 -2.25 -4.46
N LEU A 51 -2.38 -3.56 -4.49
CA LEU A 51 -2.55 -4.33 -5.71
C LEU A 51 -4.04 -4.38 -6.06
N GLU A 52 -4.34 -4.06 -7.31
CA GLU A 52 -5.67 -4.21 -7.90
C GLU A 52 -5.96 -5.70 -8.18
N SER A 53 -7.23 -6.08 -8.31
CA SER A 53 -7.63 -7.49 -8.47
C SER A 53 -6.92 -8.19 -9.63
N HIS A 54 -6.83 -7.54 -10.79
CA HIS A 54 -6.16 -8.09 -11.97
C HIS A 54 -4.64 -8.27 -11.77
N GLU A 55 -4.00 -7.44 -10.95
CA GLU A 55 -2.58 -7.59 -10.62
C GLU A 55 -2.37 -8.80 -9.69
N ILE A 56 -3.30 -9.03 -8.75
CA ILE A 56 -3.28 -10.21 -7.88
C ILE A 56 -3.52 -11.48 -8.69
N GLU A 57 -4.49 -11.48 -9.61
CA GLU A 57 -4.74 -12.60 -10.53
C GLU A 57 -3.48 -12.96 -11.32
N TYR A 58 -2.81 -11.94 -11.87
CA TYR A 58 -1.56 -12.11 -12.60
C TYR A 58 -0.47 -12.72 -11.71
N ILE A 59 -0.26 -12.19 -10.49
CA ILE A 59 0.74 -12.71 -9.54
C ILE A 59 0.44 -14.17 -9.15
N MET A 60 -0.83 -14.53 -9.04
CA MET A 60 -1.28 -15.86 -8.64
C MET A 60 -1.37 -16.86 -9.81
N GLY A 61 -1.15 -16.41 -11.06
CA GLY A 61 -1.19 -17.24 -12.26
C GLY A 61 -2.60 -17.57 -12.76
N TYR A 62 -3.61 -16.82 -12.35
CA TYR A 62 -4.96 -16.96 -12.89
C TYR A 62 -5.09 -16.27 -14.27
N PRO A 63 -6.05 -16.69 -15.11
CA PRO A 63 -6.42 -15.94 -16.31
C PRO A 63 -6.84 -14.50 -15.98
N HIS A 64 -6.66 -13.59 -16.93
CA HIS A 64 -7.16 -12.22 -16.81
C HIS A 64 -8.68 -12.21 -16.64
N ASP A 65 -9.19 -11.36 -15.74
CA ASP A 65 -10.62 -11.23 -15.41
C ASP A 65 -11.25 -12.49 -14.80
N HIS A 66 -10.44 -13.34 -14.15
CA HIS A 66 -10.94 -14.57 -13.53
C HIS A 66 -11.96 -14.30 -12.39
N THR A 67 -11.78 -13.20 -11.66
CA THR A 67 -12.60 -12.80 -10.50
C THR A 67 -13.49 -11.59 -10.77
N SER A 68 -13.43 -11.03 -11.97
CA SER A 68 -14.31 -9.97 -12.44
C SER A 68 -15.73 -10.55 -12.63
N ILE A 69 -16.60 -10.35 -11.63
CA ILE A 69 -18.04 -10.72 -11.67
C ILE A 69 -18.86 -9.56 -12.24
#